data_AF-A0AAW2PGR2-F1
#
_entry.id   AF-A0AAW2PGR2-F1
#
_cell.length_a   1.000
_cell.length_b   1.000
_cell.length_c   1.000
_cell.angle_alpha   90.00
_cell.angle_beta   90.00
_cell.angle_gamma   90.00
#
_symmetry.space_group_name_H-M   'P 1'
#
loop_
_entity.id
_entity.type
_entity.pdbx_description
1 polymer ?
#
loop_
_entity_poly.entity_id
_entity_poly.type
_entity_poly.pdbx_seq_one_letter_code
_entity_poly.pdbx_strand_id
1 'polypeptide(L)'
;MNLAPNITAISIPLKFSTTSSSCFLPTTPKPLRTCTTPTPSRFQISNSVRVPARDRVIDLGKYKGKMLGSLPSNYLKWVSKNLRAGETEEWAKLADEVLRDPIYRDRMEWELAEKILNGNGVSPNLRMRGNAVSELVEISERFGWDNEDKEGWSKIDFGLLGTSKGGRIPRGGGERGGSVLVRLGM
;
A
#
# COMPACT_ATOMS: atom_id res chain seq x y z
N MET A 1 -25.32 -45.88 9.80
CA MET A 1 -24.03 -46.10 10.49
C MET A 1 -23.37 -44.74 10.57
N ASN A 2 -23.59 -44.01 11.66
CA ASN A 2 -23.24 -42.59 11.79
C ASN A 2 -21.81 -42.45 12.31
N LEU A 3 -20.96 -41.72 11.58
CA LEU A 3 -19.65 -41.28 12.04
C LEU A 3 -19.69 -39.77 12.28
N ALA A 4 -19.67 -39.38 13.56
CA ALA A 4 -19.50 -38.01 14.02
C ALA A 4 -18.02 -37.73 14.36
N PRO A 5 -17.53 -36.49 14.22
CA PRO A 5 -16.13 -36.13 14.46
C PRO A 5 -15.80 -35.93 15.94
N ASN A 6 -14.59 -36.36 16.30
CA ASN A 6 -13.94 -36.25 17.60
C ASN A 6 -13.44 -34.80 17.83
N ILE A 7 -13.99 -34.11 18.82
CA ILE A 7 -13.58 -32.76 19.25
C ILE A 7 -12.90 -32.90 20.62
N THR A 8 -11.57 -32.81 20.65
CA THR A 8 -10.80 -32.74 21.89
C THR A 8 -10.82 -31.31 22.43
N ALA A 9 -11.50 -31.14 23.57
CA ALA A 9 -11.52 -29.92 24.36
C ALA A 9 -10.20 -29.75 25.12
N ILE A 10 -9.50 -28.64 24.92
CA ILE A 10 -8.33 -28.26 25.73
C ILE A 10 -8.82 -27.33 26.85
N SER A 11 -8.86 -27.87 28.06
CA SER A 11 -9.06 -27.11 29.30
C SER A 11 -7.76 -26.43 29.72
N ILE A 12 -7.77 -25.11 29.88
CA ILE A 12 -6.66 -24.36 30.50
C ILE A 12 -7.18 -23.80 31.84
N PRO A 13 -6.52 -24.09 32.97
CA PRO A 13 -7.02 -23.71 34.30
C PRO A 13 -6.82 -22.23 34.62
N LEU A 14 -7.89 -21.65 35.18
CA LEU A 14 -7.90 -20.40 35.95
C LEU A 14 -6.97 -20.51 37.16
N LYS A 15 -6.11 -19.50 37.36
CA LYS A 15 -5.46 -19.24 38.65
C LYS A 15 -5.71 -17.80 39.06
N PHE A 16 -6.63 -17.65 40.01
CA PHE A 16 -6.73 -16.48 40.88
C PHE A 16 -5.62 -16.55 41.93
N SER A 17 -5.02 -15.42 42.26
CA SER A 17 -4.39 -15.21 43.56
C SER A 17 -4.55 -13.75 43.97
N THR A 18 -5.22 -13.59 45.10
CA THR A 18 -5.62 -12.36 45.76
C THR A 18 -4.75 -12.20 47.01
N THR A 19 -4.21 -11.00 47.26
CA THR A 19 -3.90 -10.44 48.59
C THR A 19 -3.81 -8.91 48.39
N SER A 20 -4.86 -8.14 48.69
CA SER A 20 -5.23 -7.51 49.98
C SER A 20 -4.15 -6.58 50.56
N SER A 21 -4.34 -5.25 50.42
CA SER A 21 -4.68 -4.28 51.51
C SER A 21 -3.45 -3.42 51.90
N SER A 22 -3.49 -2.12 52.23
CA SER A 22 -4.53 -1.11 52.36
C SER A 22 -3.92 0.32 52.46
N CYS A 23 -4.78 1.32 52.22
CA CYS A 23 -4.85 2.71 52.74
C CYS A 23 -3.60 3.62 52.92
N PHE A 24 -3.58 4.73 52.17
CA PHE A 24 -3.45 6.09 52.74
C PHE A 24 -4.31 7.10 51.93
N LEU A 25 -5.19 7.82 52.63
CA LEU A 25 -5.95 9.02 52.20
C LEU A 25 -5.17 10.29 52.68
N PRO A 26 -5.71 11.52 52.57
CA PRO A 26 -6.06 12.31 51.39
C PRO A 26 -5.37 13.71 51.42
N THR A 27 -5.23 14.41 50.29
CA THR A 27 -5.12 15.88 50.32
C THR A 27 -5.79 16.47 49.08
N THR A 28 -6.67 17.43 49.32
CA THR A 28 -7.57 18.09 48.36
C THR A 28 -6.90 19.37 47.79
N PRO A 29 -7.58 20.23 46.99
CA PRO A 29 -7.21 20.46 45.58
C PRO A 29 -6.82 21.92 45.29
N LYS A 30 -6.36 22.24 44.06
CA LYS A 30 -6.38 23.58 43.40
C LYS A 30 -5.56 23.55 42.09
N PRO A 31 -5.78 24.45 41.12
CA PRO A 31 -7.02 24.77 40.42
C PRO A 31 -6.88 24.54 38.89
N LEU A 32 -8.03 24.61 38.22
CA LEU A 32 -8.28 24.55 36.78
C LEU A 32 -7.15 25.14 35.90
N ARG A 33 -6.54 24.28 35.07
CA ARG A 33 -6.01 24.68 33.76
C ARG A 33 -6.78 23.95 32.69
N THR A 34 -7.75 24.65 32.11
CA THR A 34 -8.23 24.40 30.75
C THR A 34 -7.05 24.52 29.80
N CYS A 35 -6.38 23.40 29.50
CA CYS A 35 -5.58 23.28 28.30
C CYS A 35 -6.51 22.78 27.20
N THR A 36 -7.01 23.75 26.44
CA THR A 36 -7.65 23.57 25.14
C THR A 36 -6.87 22.51 24.37
N THR A 37 -7.52 21.38 24.12
CA THR A 37 -7.10 20.38 23.16
C THR A 37 -6.65 21.10 21.90
N PRO A 38 -5.45 20.83 21.33
CA PRO A 38 -5.20 21.25 19.97
C PRO A 38 -6.14 20.43 19.11
N THR A 39 -7.30 21.00 18.81
CA THR A 39 -8.09 20.67 17.63
C THR A 39 -7.09 20.57 16.48
N PRO A 40 -7.02 19.49 15.69
CA PRO A 40 -6.37 19.53 14.39
C PRO A 40 -7.23 20.44 13.50
N SER A 41 -7.06 21.73 13.73
CA SER A 41 -7.72 22.80 13.02
C SER A 41 -7.15 22.80 11.61
N ARG A 42 -8.01 22.36 10.69
CA ARG A 42 -8.18 22.95 9.38
C ARG A 42 -7.02 22.65 8.45
N PHE A 43 -7.22 21.66 7.59
CA PHE A 43 -6.53 21.55 6.31
C PHE A 43 -6.69 22.88 5.55
N GLN A 44 -5.76 23.80 5.80
CA GLN A 44 -5.65 25.06 5.09
C GLN A 44 -5.20 24.71 3.67
N ILE A 45 -6.17 24.69 2.77
CA ILE A 45 -5.95 24.66 1.33
C ILE A 45 -5.44 26.07 0.96
N SER A 46 -4.19 26.38 1.31
CA SER A 46 -3.45 27.46 0.68
C SER A 46 -2.93 26.94 -0.66
N ASN A 47 -3.13 27.71 -1.73
CA ASN A 47 -2.67 27.44 -3.11
C ASN A 47 -1.13 27.41 -3.26
N SER A 48 -0.44 26.62 -2.44
CA SER A 48 0.92 26.12 -2.69
C SER A 48 0.79 24.83 -3.51
N VAL A 49 1.58 24.67 -4.57
CA VAL A 49 1.73 23.46 -5.42
C VAL A 49 0.99 22.24 -4.84
N ARG A 50 -0.22 21.95 -5.36
CA ARG A 50 -1.12 20.93 -4.79
C ARG A 50 -0.40 19.59 -4.82
N VAL A 51 0.04 19.10 -3.66
CA VAL A 51 0.72 17.81 -3.52
C VAL A 51 -0.18 16.73 -4.11
N PRO A 52 0.30 15.95 -5.09
CA PRO A 52 -0.47 14.86 -5.71
C PRO A 52 -1.02 13.91 -4.65
N ALA A 53 -2.20 13.32 -4.89
CA ALA A 53 -2.82 12.42 -3.92
C ALA A 53 -1.90 11.27 -3.48
N ARG A 54 -1.12 10.73 -4.43
CA ARG A 54 -0.12 9.67 -4.20
C ARG A 54 1.00 10.06 -3.23
N ASP A 55 1.28 11.35 -3.09
CA ASP A 55 2.39 11.84 -2.28
C ASP A 55 1.96 12.28 -0.87
N ARG A 56 0.67 12.18 -0.56
CA ARG A 56 0.14 12.51 0.76
C ARG A 56 0.40 11.38 1.76
N VAL A 57 0.75 11.75 2.99
CA VAL A 57 1.07 10.79 4.05
C VAL A 57 -0.20 10.45 4.83
N ILE A 58 -0.59 9.18 4.83
CA ILE A 58 -1.75 8.71 5.58
C ILE A 58 -1.48 8.74 7.09
N ASP A 59 -2.46 9.16 7.88
CA ASP A 59 -2.36 9.25 9.34
C ASP A 59 -3.17 8.16 10.08
N LEU A 60 -3.83 7.28 9.33
CA LEU A 60 -4.74 6.24 9.83
C LEU A 60 -4.20 4.81 9.69
N GLY A 61 -4.66 3.94 10.58
CA GLY A 61 -4.55 2.48 10.46
C GLY A 61 -3.13 1.92 10.46
N LYS A 62 -2.97 0.74 9.86
CA LYS A 62 -1.70 -0.03 9.80
C LYS A 62 -0.57 0.72 9.09
N TYR A 63 -0.91 1.56 8.12
CA TYR A 63 0.07 2.23 7.26
C TYR A 63 0.29 3.70 7.61
N LYS A 64 -0.10 4.12 8.81
CA LYS A 64 0.15 5.47 9.34
C LYS A 64 1.62 5.87 9.14
N GLY A 65 1.82 7.09 8.64
CA GLY A 65 3.14 7.66 8.35
C GLY A 65 3.71 7.30 6.98
N LYS A 66 2.99 6.53 6.14
CA LYS A 66 3.41 6.21 4.77
C LYS A 66 2.68 7.05 3.71
N MET A 67 3.33 7.23 2.57
CA MET A 67 2.73 7.91 1.42
C MET A 67 1.66 7.05 0.75
N LEU A 68 0.55 7.64 0.33
CA LEU A 68 -0.61 6.95 -0.21
C LEU A 68 -0.28 6.08 -1.43
N GLY A 69 0.58 6.58 -2.32
CA GLY A 69 1.04 5.89 -3.52
C GLY A 69 1.97 4.70 -3.26
N SER A 70 2.55 4.59 -2.06
CA SER A 70 3.37 3.43 -1.68
C SER A 70 2.54 2.26 -1.14
N LEU A 71 1.25 2.49 -0.85
CA LEU A 71 0.41 1.51 -0.19
C LEU A 71 -0.02 0.40 -1.16
N PRO A 72 -0.26 -0.84 -0.67
CA PRO A 72 -0.79 -1.92 -1.50
C PRO A 72 -2.17 -1.61 -2.06
N SER A 73 -2.45 -2.09 -3.28
CA SER A 73 -3.69 -1.77 -4.01
C SER A 73 -4.94 -2.27 -3.27
N ASN A 74 -4.83 -3.41 -2.61
CA ASN A 74 -5.92 -3.96 -1.79
C ASN A 74 -6.27 -3.05 -0.62
N TYR A 75 -5.27 -2.43 0.02
CA TYR A 75 -5.51 -1.51 1.12
C TYR A 75 -6.16 -0.22 0.65
N LEU A 76 -5.72 0.35 -0.46
CA LEU A 76 -6.35 1.54 -1.05
C LEU A 76 -7.80 1.28 -1.47
N LYS A 77 -8.10 0.11 -2.05
CA LYS A 77 -9.47 -0.31 -2.36
C LYS A 77 -10.33 -0.43 -1.09
N TRP A 78 -9.75 -0.93 0.01
CA TRP A 78 -10.44 -0.95 1.29
C TRP A 78 -10.69 0.46 1.83
N VAL A 79 -9.69 1.35 1.81
CA VAL A 79 -9.79 2.75 2.24
C VAL A 79 -10.90 3.49 1.48
N SER A 80 -10.89 3.40 0.16
CA SER A 80 -11.90 4.00 -0.73
C SER A 80 -13.34 3.57 -0.37
N LYS A 81 -13.52 2.30 -0.02
CA LYS A 81 -14.84 1.73 0.29
C LYS A 81 -15.32 2.00 1.72
N ASN A 82 -14.41 1.99 2.69
CA ASN A 82 -14.78 1.94 4.12
C ASN A 82 -14.69 3.30 4.81
N LEU A 83 -13.84 4.23 4.36
CA LEU A 83 -13.63 5.52 5.02
C LEU A 83 -14.52 6.64 4.46
N ARG A 84 -15.77 6.35 4.08
CA ARG A 84 -16.67 7.35 3.44
C ARG A 84 -17.46 8.23 4.41
N ALA A 85 -17.07 8.29 5.67
CA ALA A 85 -17.80 9.02 6.71
C ALA A 85 -16.92 10.05 7.42
N GLY A 86 -17.51 11.22 7.67
CA GLY A 86 -16.93 12.29 8.49
C GLY A 86 -15.56 12.76 8.00
N GLU A 87 -14.64 12.96 8.94
CA GLU A 87 -13.30 13.51 8.69
C GLU A 87 -12.38 12.56 7.90
N THR A 88 -12.78 11.29 7.72
CA THR A 88 -11.98 10.29 6.97
C THR A 88 -12.35 10.20 5.49
N GLU A 89 -13.44 10.86 5.06
CA GLU A 89 -13.93 10.85 3.68
C GLU A 89 -12.89 11.37 2.68
N GLU A 90 -12.06 12.33 3.09
CA GLU A 90 -10.99 12.86 2.25
C GLU A 90 -9.99 11.77 1.85
N TRP A 91 -9.66 10.85 2.75
CA TRP A 91 -8.76 9.73 2.46
C TRP A 91 -9.35 8.77 1.43
N ALA A 92 -10.67 8.54 1.48
CA ALA A 92 -11.36 7.72 0.48
C ALA A 92 -11.26 8.35 -0.92
N LYS A 93 -11.50 9.67 -1.04
CA LYS A 93 -11.37 10.41 -2.31
C LYS A 93 -9.95 10.38 -2.85
N LEU A 94 -8.95 10.56 -1.99
CA LEU A 94 -7.54 10.50 -2.38
C LEU A 94 -7.14 9.08 -2.83
N ALA A 95 -7.62 8.03 -2.15
CA ALA A 95 -7.39 6.66 -2.58
C ALA A 95 -7.98 6.38 -3.96
N ASP A 96 -9.19 6.88 -4.26
CA ASP A 96 -9.81 6.79 -5.59
C ASP A 96 -9.02 7.54 -6.67
N GLU A 97 -8.36 8.65 -6.31
CA GLU A 97 -7.45 9.38 -7.20
C GLU A 97 -6.18 8.56 -7.47
N VAL A 98 -5.55 8.02 -6.43
CA VAL A 98 -4.32 7.21 -6.55
C VAL A 98 -4.55 5.95 -7.36
N LEU A 99 -5.67 5.24 -7.14
CA LEU A 99 -5.98 4.03 -7.91
C LEU A 99 -6.15 4.28 -9.42
N ARG A 100 -6.45 5.52 -9.83
CA ARG A 100 -6.54 5.92 -11.23
C ARG A 100 -5.24 6.51 -11.79
N ASP A 101 -4.28 6.84 -10.94
CA ASP A 101 -3.03 7.49 -11.33
C ASP A 101 -2.18 6.56 -12.21
N PRO A 102 -1.70 7.01 -13.38
CA PRO A 102 -0.82 6.21 -14.23
C PRO A 102 0.49 5.81 -13.55
N ILE A 103 1.01 6.60 -12.60
CA ILE A 103 2.25 6.25 -11.89
C ILE A 103 2.01 5.14 -10.86
N TYR A 104 0.81 5.10 -10.27
CA TYR A 104 0.44 4.02 -9.35
C TYR A 104 0.24 2.67 -10.09
N ARG A 105 0.06 2.68 -11.41
CA ARG A 105 0.01 1.42 -12.20
C ARG A 105 1.28 0.61 -12.04
N ASP A 106 2.45 1.25 -12.06
CA ASP A 106 3.73 0.57 -11.84
C ASP A 106 3.75 -0.19 -10.51
N ARG A 107 3.16 0.39 -9.44
CA ARG A 107 3.02 -0.29 -8.15
C ARG A 107 2.14 -1.53 -8.23
N MET A 108 1.03 -1.46 -8.97
CA MET A 108 0.13 -2.60 -9.16
C MET A 108 0.76 -3.72 -10.00
N GLU A 109 1.51 -3.37 -11.03
CA GLU A 109 2.23 -4.33 -11.86
C GLU A 109 3.32 -5.04 -11.04
N TRP A 110 4.09 -4.28 -10.24
CA TRP A 110 5.07 -4.85 -9.33
C TRP A 110 4.44 -5.74 -8.25
N GLU A 111 3.29 -5.36 -7.70
CA GLU A 111 2.56 -6.18 -6.72
C GLU A 111 2.17 -7.56 -7.31
N LEU A 112 1.94 -7.65 -8.62
CA LEU A 112 1.67 -8.92 -9.30
C LEU A 112 2.92 -9.78 -9.42
N ALA A 113 4.06 -9.18 -9.78
CA ALA A 113 5.35 -9.88 -9.82
C ALA A 113 5.77 -10.36 -8.42
N GLU A 114 5.61 -9.52 -7.39
CA GLU A 114 5.92 -9.85 -6.01
C GLU A 114 5.10 -11.05 -5.49
N LYS A 115 3.85 -11.20 -5.94
CA LYS A 115 3.02 -12.38 -5.61
C LYS A 115 3.57 -13.69 -6.14
N ILE A 116 4.22 -13.66 -7.31
CA ILE A 116 4.86 -14.84 -7.92
C ILE A 116 6.17 -15.14 -7.20
N LEU A 117 7.00 -14.11 -6.98
CA LEU A 117 8.28 -14.24 -6.28
C LEU A 117 8.12 -14.79 -4.85
N ASN A 118 7.08 -14.34 -4.15
CA ASN A 118 6.80 -14.79 -2.78
C ASN A 118 6.03 -16.13 -2.72
N GLY A 119 5.65 -16.71 -3.86
CA GLY A 119 4.88 -17.96 -3.95
C GLY A 119 3.46 -17.90 -3.36
N ASN A 120 3.01 -16.72 -2.92
CA ASN A 120 1.84 -16.56 -2.06
C ASN A 120 0.55 -16.18 -2.81
N GLY A 121 0.62 -15.91 -4.12
CA GLY A 121 -0.50 -15.30 -4.86
C GLY A 121 -0.84 -15.94 -6.21
N VAL A 122 -0.34 -17.13 -6.50
CA VAL A 122 -0.64 -17.79 -7.77
C VAL A 122 -2.10 -18.25 -7.76
N SER A 123 -2.91 -17.71 -8.69
CA SER A 123 -4.24 -18.24 -9.04
C SER A 123 -4.13 -19.75 -9.26
N PRO A 124 -5.08 -20.58 -8.79
CA PRO A 124 -5.02 -22.02 -9.00
C PRO A 124 -4.88 -22.42 -10.49
N ASN A 125 -5.30 -21.54 -11.41
CA ASN A 125 -5.10 -21.71 -12.86
C ASN A 125 -3.67 -21.45 -13.35
N LEU A 126 -2.86 -20.64 -12.65
CA LEU A 126 -1.44 -20.43 -12.99
C LEU A 126 -0.53 -21.48 -12.35
N ARG A 127 -0.88 -21.99 -11.15
CA ARG A 127 -0.10 -23.06 -10.46
C ARG A 127 0.02 -24.35 -11.29
N MET A 128 -0.84 -24.51 -12.28
CA MET A 128 -0.88 -25.65 -13.19
C MET A 128 0.04 -25.47 -14.43
N ARG A 129 0.64 -24.28 -14.62
CA ARG A 129 1.19 -23.82 -15.91
C ARG A 129 2.71 -23.66 -15.99
N GLY A 130 3.47 -23.77 -14.90
CA GLY A 130 4.95 -23.84 -14.98
C GLY A 130 5.74 -23.08 -13.90
N ASN A 131 7.03 -22.92 -14.17
CA ASN A 131 8.07 -22.31 -13.31
C ASN A 131 7.78 -20.82 -13.03
N ALA A 132 8.01 -20.35 -11.81
CA ALA A 132 7.82 -18.95 -11.39
C ALA A 132 8.56 -17.94 -12.28
N VAL A 133 9.73 -18.32 -12.81
CA VAL A 133 10.49 -17.49 -13.75
C VAL A 133 9.73 -17.30 -15.07
N SER A 134 9.07 -18.34 -15.59
CA SER A 134 8.28 -18.26 -16.82
C SER A 134 7.05 -17.36 -16.65
N GLU A 135 6.40 -17.42 -15.49
CA GLU A 135 5.28 -16.51 -15.17
C GLU A 135 5.74 -15.05 -15.05
N LEU A 136 6.92 -14.81 -14.46
CA LEU A 136 7.50 -13.48 -14.36
C LEU A 136 7.86 -12.91 -15.74
N VAL A 137 8.40 -13.76 -16.62
CA VAL A 137 8.68 -13.41 -18.02
C VAL A 137 7.38 -13.02 -18.73
N GLU A 138 6.32 -13.82 -18.63
CA GLU A 138 5.01 -13.51 -19.23
C GLU A 138 4.46 -12.16 -18.75
N ILE A 139 4.58 -11.85 -17.45
CA ILE A 139 4.21 -10.55 -16.90
C ILE A 139 5.06 -9.42 -17.47
N SER A 140 6.38 -9.60 -17.49
CA SER A 140 7.31 -8.59 -17.99
C SER A 140 7.03 -8.24 -19.45
N GLU A 141 6.75 -9.24 -20.30
CA GLU A 141 6.37 -9.06 -21.69
C GLU A 141 5.01 -8.39 -21.83
N ARG A 142 4.01 -8.84 -21.04
CA ARG A 142 2.65 -8.28 -21.06
C ARG A 142 2.61 -6.80 -20.70
N PHE A 143 3.46 -6.36 -19.78
CA PHE A 143 3.56 -4.96 -19.37
C PHE A 143 4.67 -4.19 -20.11
N GLY A 144 5.42 -4.86 -21.01
CA GLY A 144 6.48 -4.24 -21.80
C GLY A 144 7.65 -3.73 -20.97
N TRP A 145 8.02 -4.45 -19.91
CA TRP A 145 9.16 -4.12 -19.07
C TRP A 145 10.49 -4.33 -19.82
N ASP A 146 11.45 -3.44 -19.62
CA ASP A 146 12.81 -3.63 -20.14
C ASP A 146 13.65 -4.40 -19.13
N ASN A 147 13.75 -5.71 -19.26
CA ASN A 147 14.51 -6.55 -18.32
C ASN A 147 16.03 -6.31 -18.41
N GLU A 148 16.53 -5.71 -19.49
CA GLU A 148 17.96 -5.49 -19.72
C GLU A 148 18.45 -4.13 -19.19
N ASP A 149 17.55 -3.19 -18.90
CA ASP A 149 17.87 -1.86 -18.36
C ASP A 149 18.25 -1.89 -16.87
N LYS A 150 19.43 -2.45 -16.57
CA LYS A 150 19.97 -2.57 -15.21
C LYS A 150 20.06 -1.23 -14.48
N GLU A 151 20.37 -0.15 -15.21
CA GLU A 151 20.47 1.18 -14.63
C GLU A 151 19.09 1.71 -14.23
N GLY A 152 18.09 1.55 -15.10
CA GLY A 152 16.70 1.88 -14.82
C GLY A 152 16.18 1.14 -13.60
N TRP A 153 16.40 -0.18 -13.54
CA TRP A 153 16.03 -0.99 -12.37
C TRP A 153 16.74 -0.58 -11.09
N SER A 154 18.03 -0.22 -11.16
CA SER A 154 18.81 0.18 -9.98
C SER A 154 18.33 1.50 -9.35
N LYS A 155 17.64 2.35 -10.12
CA LYS A 155 17.12 3.65 -9.67
C LYS A 155 15.75 3.53 -8.98
N ILE A 156 15.13 2.36 -9.00
CA ILE A 156 13.80 2.15 -8.42
C ILE A 156 13.90 1.93 -6.92
N ASP A 157 13.11 2.69 -6.16
CA ASP A 157 12.83 2.38 -4.76
C ASP A 157 11.48 1.66 -4.66
N PHE A 158 11.53 0.33 -4.55
CA PHE A 158 10.34 -0.51 -4.43
C PHE A 158 9.50 -0.20 -3.18
N GLY A 159 10.06 0.42 -2.15
CA GLY A 159 9.31 0.86 -0.97
C GLY A 159 8.43 2.09 -1.25
N LEU A 160 8.81 2.91 -2.23
CA LEU A 160 8.14 4.15 -2.61
C LEU A 160 7.51 4.10 -4.00
N LEU A 161 7.58 2.96 -4.70
CA LEU A 161 6.99 2.78 -6.02
C LEU A 161 5.50 3.12 -6.01
N GLY A 162 5.05 3.87 -7.02
CA GLY A 162 3.69 4.45 -7.08
C GLY A 162 3.58 5.86 -6.50
N THR A 163 4.66 6.39 -5.92
CA THR A 163 4.81 7.81 -5.53
C THR A 163 5.68 8.56 -6.53
N SER A 164 5.79 9.89 -6.39
CA SER A 164 6.76 10.69 -7.14
C SER A 164 8.22 10.39 -6.84
N LYS A 165 8.53 9.70 -5.72
CA LYS A 165 9.89 9.45 -5.24
C LYS A 165 10.41 8.04 -5.50
N GLY A 166 9.56 7.10 -5.94
CA GLY A 166 9.91 5.69 -6.09
C GLY A 166 10.56 5.30 -7.42
N GLY A 167 10.69 6.23 -8.37
CA GLY A 167 11.08 5.91 -9.74
C GLY A 167 9.95 5.27 -10.56
N ARG A 168 10.26 4.87 -11.79
CA ARG A 168 9.34 4.23 -12.74
C ARG A 168 9.92 2.90 -13.20
N ILE A 169 9.05 1.93 -13.49
CA ILE A 169 9.48 0.66 -14.06
C ILE A 169 9.98 0.88 -15.51
N PRO A 170 11.21 0.45 -15.86
CA PRO A 170 11.76 0.55 -17.21
C PRO A 170 10.83 -0.08 -18.25
N ARG A 171 10.64 0.59 -19.39
CA ARG A 171 9.78 0.12 -20.49
C ARG A 171 10.63 -0.10 -21.73
N GLY A 172 10.52 -1.28 -22.34
CA GLY A 172 11.35 -1.70 -23.49
C GLY A 172 10.97 -1.04 -24.83
N GLY A 173 10.04 -0.07 -24.81
CA GLY A 173 9.47 0.59 -25.99
C GLY A 173 10.04 1.98 -26.30
N GLY A 174 11.19 2.34 -25.75
CA GLY A 174 11.90 3.58 -26.12
C GLY A 174 12.60 3.40 -27.47
N GLU A 175 12.24 4.24 -28.44
CA GLU A 175 12.83 4.35 -29.77
C GLU A 175 14.37 4.19 -29.75
N ARG A 176 14.88 3.10 -30.30
CA ARG A 176 16.20 3.14 -30.95
C ARG A 176 16.05 4.15 -32.09
N GLY A 177 16.73 5.29 -31.96
CA GLY A 177 16.66 6.43 -32.88
C GLY A 177 16.46 6.00 -34.33
N GLY A 178 15.24 6.20 -34.83
CA GLY A 178 14.94 6.13 -36.24
C GLY A 178 15.66 7.29 -36.93
N SER A 179 16.84 7.03 -37.50
CA SER A 179 17.31 7.82 -38.63
C SER A 179 16.30 7.63 -39.75
N VAL A 180 15.33 8.54 -39.82
CA VAL A 180 14.46 8.73 -40.97
C VAL A 180 15.38 9.08 -42.13
N LEU A 181 15.76 8.06 -42.89
CA LEU A 181 16.29 8.21 -44.23
C LEU A 181 15.15 8.82 -45.06
N VAL A 182 15.10 10.15 -45.10
CA VAL A 182 14.36 10.91 -46.10
C VAL A 182 14.93 10.54 -47.47
N ARG A 183 14.38 9.47 -48.07
CA ARG A 183 14.52 9.24 -49.50
C ARG A 183 13.69 10.32 -50.19
N LEU A 184 14.38 11.39 -50.56
CA LEU A 184 13.91 12.36 -51.54
C LEU A 184 13.41 11.60 -52.77
N GLY A 185 12.22 12.00 -53.23
CA GLY A 185 11.74 11.66 -54.56
C GLY A 185 12.64 12.29 -55.63
N MET A 186 12.91 11.50 -56.66
CA MET A 186 13.02 11.91 -58.05
C MET A 186 12.33 10.85 -58.90
#